data_AF-A0A8C6SND6-F1
#
_entry.id   AF-A0A8C6SND6-F1
#
_cell.length_a   1.000
_cell.length_b   1.000
_cell.length_c   1.000
_cell.angle_alpha   90.00
_cell.angle_beta   90.00
_cell.angle_gamma   90.00
#
_symmetry.space_group_name_H-M   'P 1'
#
loop_
_entity.id
_entity.type
_entity.pdbx_description
1 polymer ?
#
loop_
_entity_poly.entity_id
_entity_poly.type
_entity_poly.pdbx_seq_one_letter_code
_entity_poly.pdbx_strand_id
1 'polypeptide(L)'
;GVQDKPAEAESFCSFIYNPRTGAVLGRTRTSWGHILLFYLVFYASLSLMFCFTLGAVLLTLDPDTPKYTDRLQNPGLIIATLSFRTHVKVCL
;
A
#
# COMPACT_ATOMS: atom_id res chain seq x y z
N GLY A 1 46.77 7.57 3.75
CA GLY A 1 45.70 6.93 2.97
C GLY A 1 44.99 7.99 2.18
N VAL A 2 45.28 8.10 0.89
CA VAL A 2 44.57 8.97 -0.05
C VAL A 2 43.38 8.16 -0.52
N GLN A 3 42.17 8.58 -0.16
CA GLN A 3 40.94 7.97 -0.62
C GLN A 3 40.62 8.55 -1.99
N ASP A 4 40.86 7.76 -3.03
CA ASP A 4 40.54 8.10 -4.42
C ASP A 4 39.01 8.02 -4.59
N LYS A 5 38.30 9.09 -4.22
CA LYS A 5 36.87 9.20 -4.49
C LYS A 5 36.70 9.26 -6.01
N PRO A 6 35.97 8.33 -6.65
CA PRO A 6 35.90 8.28 -8.11
C PRO A 6 35.40 9.63 -8.62
N ALA A 7 36.11 10.22 -9.60
CA ALA A 7 35.76 11.51 -10.22
C ALA A 7 34.29 11.54 -10.70
N GLU A 8 33.74 10.37 -11.00
CA GLU A 8 32.34 10.15 -11.29
C GLU A 8 31.41 10.53 -10.12
N ALA A 9 31.72 10.12 -8.89
CA ALA A 9 30.93 10.47 -7.71
C ALA A 9 31.00 11.97 -7.36
N GLU A 10 32.06 12.68 -7.73
CA GLU A 10 32.13 14.15 -7.61
C GLU A 10 31.14 14.83 -8.58
N SER A 11 31.05 14.33 -9.81
CA SER A 11 30.10 14.80 -10.82
C SER A 11 28.65 14.51 -10.44
N PHE A 12 28.35 13.29 -10.00
CA PHE A 12 27.00 12.95 -9.52
C PHE A 12 26.61 13.73 -8.26
N CYS A 13 27.53 13.89 -7.29
CA CYS A 13 27.29 14.67 -6.07
C CYS A 13 27.10 16.17 -6.35
N SER A 14 27.81 16.75 -7.32
CA SER A 14 27.64 18.15 -7.71
C SER A 14 26.37 18.37 -8.54
N PHE A 15 25.92 17.37 -9.30
CA PHE A 15 24.65 17.37 -10.02
C PHE A 15 23.43 17.35 -9.08
N ILE A 16 23.47 16.52 -8.04
CA ILE A 16 22.41 16.45 -7.02
C ILE A 16 22.41 17.66 -6.11
N TYR A 17 23.58 18.18 -5.73
CA TYR A 17 23.71 19.23 -4.71
C TYR A 17 24.77 20.27 -5.08
N ASN A 18 24.35 21.52 -5.25
CA ASN A 18 25.28 22.63 -5.46
C ASN A 18 25.59 23.33 -4.12
N PRO A 19 26.78 23.14 -3.50
CA PRO A 19 27.06 23.59 -2.15
C PRO A 19 27.11 25.12 -1.98
N ARG A 20 27.31 25.90 -3.06
CA ARG A 20 27.34 27.37 -3.01
C ARG A 20 25.95 28.01 -2.86
N THR A 21 24.93 27.38 -3.41
CA THR A 21 23.55 27.93 -3.45
C THR A 21 22.55 27.06 -2.70
N GLY A 22 22.94 25.85 -2.27
CA GLY A 22 22.08 24.89 -1.59
C GLY A 22 20.93 24.38 -2.48
N ALA A 23 21.03 24.57 -3.80
CA ALA A 23 20.06 24.10 -4.77
C ALA A 23 20.24 22.59 -5.00
N VAL A 24 19.16 21.85 -4.85
CA VAL A 24 19.09 20.42 -5.18
C VAL A 24 18.46 20.31 -6.56
N LEU A 25 19.15 19.66 -7.51
CA LEU A 25 18.67 19.46 -8.89
C LEU A 25 18.19 20.75 -9.59
N GLY A 26 18.84 21.88 -9.29
CA GLY A 26 18.53 23.19 -9.91
C GLY A 26 17.34 23.95 -9.31
N ARG A 27 16.74 23.50 -8.19
CA ARG A 27 15.68 24.23 -7.48
C ARG A 27 16.04 24.56 -6.03
N THR A 28 15.63 25.75 -5.60
CA THR A 28 15.86 26.27 -4.24
C THR A 28 15.19 25.37 -3.20
N ARG A 29 15.88 25.10 -2.07
CA ARG A 29 15.39 24.25 -0.96
C ARG A 29 13.99 24.63 -0.46
N THR A 30 13.65 25.91 -0.50
CA THR A 30 12.31 26.43 -0.12
C THR A 30 11.20 25.91 -1.04
N SER A 31 11.45 25.76 -2.34
CA SER A 31 10.47 25.20 -3.28
C SER A 31 10.27 23.70 -3.09
N TRP A 32 11.36 22.97 -2.80
CA TRP A 32 11.33 21.55 -2.45
C TRP A 32 10.48 21.29 -1.21
N GLY A 33 10.60 22.13 -0.17
CA GLY A 33 9.76 22.04 1.02
C GLY A 33 8.28 22.16 0.69
N HIS A 34 7.89 23.13 -0.14
CA HIS A 34 6.49 23.30 -0.55
C HIS A 34 5.98 22.12 -1.40
N ILE A 35 6.79 21.57 -2.30
CA ILE A 35 6.41 20.41 -3.12
C ILE A 35 6.18 19.18 -2.23
N LEU A 36 7.09 18.91 -1.28
CA LEU A 36 6.94 17.78 -0.36
C LEU A 36 5.73 17.95 0.57
N LEU A 37 5.55 19.14 1.15
CA LEU A 37 4.42 19.45 2.01
C LEU A 37 3.08 19.27 1.26
N PHE A 38 3.00 19.80 0.03
CA PHE A 38 1.82 19.67 -0.82
C PHE A 38 1.49 18.20 -1.08
N TYR A 39 2.48 17.40 -1.50
CA TYR A 39 2.27 15.97 -1.77
C TYR A 39 1.90 15.18 -0.51
N LEU A 40 2.47 15.51 0.66
CA LEU A 40 2.14 14.84 1.92
C LEU A 40 0.66 15.06 2.28
N VAL A 41 0.20 16.31 2.26
CA VAL A 41 -1.20 16.65 2.57
C VAL A 41 -2.15 16.08 1.53
N PHE A 42 -1.78 16.13 0.25
CA PHE A 42 -2.58 15.59 -0.85
C PHE A 42 -2.76 14.07 -0.75
N TYR A 43 -1.67 13.32 -0.54
CA TYR A 43 -1.79 11.86 -0.40
C TYR A 43 -2.45 11.45 0.93
N ALA A 44 -2.25 12.22 2.01
CA ALA A 44 -2.94 11.97 3.27
C ALA A 44 -4.46 12.15 3.13
N SER A 45 -4.93 13.21 2.46
CA SER A 45 -6.37 13.43 2.26
C SER A 45 -6.98 12.38 1.33
N LEU A 46 -6.28 11.98 0.27
CA LEU A 46 -6.70 10.88 -0.60
C LEU A 46 -6.79 9.56 0.17
N SER A 47 -5.76 9.23 0.95
CA SER A 47 -5.76 8.00 1.76
C SER A 47 -6.85 8.04 2.82
N LEU A 48 -7.08 9.19 3.46
CA LEU A 48 -8.12 9.34 4.48
C LEU A 48 -9.51 9.20 3.86
N MET A 49 -9.78 9.84 2.73
CA MET A 49 -11.06 9.70 2.03
C MET A 49 -11.31 8.26 1.56
N PHE A 50 -10.26 7.58 1.10
CA PHE A 50 -10.33 6.18 0.71
C PHE A 50 -10.60 5.25 1.90
N CYS A 51 -9.81 5.39 2.98
CA CYS A 51 -10.02 4.63 4.21
C CYS A 51 -11.37 4.95 4.86
N PHE A 52 -11.84 6.19 4.77
CA PHE A 52 -13.13 6.61 5.29
C PHE A 52 -14.29 5.96 4.52
N THR A 53 -14.23 5.95 3.19
CA THR A 53 -15.28 5.30 2.38
C THR A 53 -15.28 3.78 2.56
N LEU A 54 -14.11 3.14 2.63
CA LEU A 54 -14.00 1.72 3.00
C LEU A 54 -14.52 1.45 4.41
N GLY A 55 -14.14 2.28 5.38
CA GLY A 55 -14.59 2.18 6.76
C GLY A 55 -16.10 2.37 6.88
N ALA A 56 -16.67 3.35 6.20
CA ALA A 56 -18.11 3.59 6.17
C ALA A 56 -18.87 2.38 5.59
N VAL A 57 -18.36 1.76 4.54
CA VAL A 57 -18.93 0.50 4.03
C VAL A 57 -18.90 -0.56 5.12
N LEU A 58 -17.76 -0.80 5.76
CA LEU A 58 -17.63 -1.81 6.83
C LEU A 58 -18.54 -1.54 8.04
N LEU A 59 -18.70 -0.29 8.45
CA LEU A 59 -19.59 0.08 9.55
C LEU A 59 -21.08 -0.17 9.24
N THR A 60 -21.45 -0.26 7.95
CA THR A 60 -22.82 -0.58 7.54
C THR A 60 -23.06 -2.08 7.31
N LEU A 61 -22.04 -2.92 7.52
CA LEU A 61 -22.16 -4.37 7.49
C LEU A 61 -22.28 -4.91 8.93
N ASP A 62 -23.29 -5.73 9.14
CA ASP A 62 -23.45 -6.53 10.34
C ASP A 62 -22.47 -7.73 10.33
N PRO A 63 -21.78 -8.04 11.44
CA PRO A 63 -20.80 -9.12 11.48
C PRO A 63 -21.42 -10.52 11.47
N ASP A 64 -22.67 -10.66 11.90
CA ASP A 64 -23.30 -11.96 12.14
C ASP A 64 -24.07 -12.48 10.92
N THR A 65 -24.56 -11.59 10.05
CA THR A 65 -25.38 -11.99 8.90
C THR A 65 -24.93 -11.35 7.57
N PRO A 66 -24.63 -12.15 6.53
CA PRO A 66 -24.22 -11.61 5.23
C PRO A 66 -25.36 -10.82 4.57
N LYS A 67 -25.06 -9.57 4.16
CA LYS A 67 -26.04 -8.61 3.60
C LYS A 67 -26.69 -9.05 2.28
N TYR A 68 -26.00 -9.88 1.49
CA TYR A 68 -26.47 -10.32 0.18
C TYR A 68 -26.39 -11.84 0.05
N THR A 69 -27.52 -12.52 0.28
CA THR A 69 -27.66 -13.99 0.18
C THR A 69 -28.52 -14.44 -1.01
N ASP A 70 -29.03 -13.50 -1.81
CA ASP A 70 -29.90 -13.77 -2.96
C ASP A 70 -29.25 -14.71 -4.00
N ARG A 71 -27.92 -14.69 -4.10
CA ARG A 71 -27.16 -15.56 -5.02
C ARG A 71 -26.92 -16.99 -4.49
N LEU A 72 -27.26 -17.25 -3.23
CA LEU A 72 -27.09 -18.55 -2.56
C LEU A 72 -28.41 -19.33 -2.42
N GLN A 73 -29.52 -18.82 -2.99
CA GLN A 73 -30.83 -19.46 -2.88
C GLN A 73 -30.87 -20.89 -3.47
N ASN A 74 -30.04 -21.18 -4.46
CA ASN A 74 -29.85 -22.54 -4.97
C ASN A 74 -28.59 -23.15 -4.31
N PRO A 75 -28.75 -24.02 -3.29
CA PRO A 75 -27.62 -24.73 -2.73
C PRO A 75 -26.97 -25.60 -3.81
N GLY A 76 -25.72 -25.30 -4.16
CA GLY A 76 -24.93 -26.12 -5.07
C GLY A 76 -24.56 -27.43 -4.39
N LEU A 77 -24.94 -28.57 -5.00
CA LEU A 77 -24.54 -29.89 -4.52
C LEU A 77 -23.05 -30.11 -4.82
N ILE A 78 -22.20 -30.01 -3.80
CA ILE A 78 -20.77 -30.31 -3.90
C ILE A 78 -20.51 -31.78 -3.52
N ILE A 79 -20.16 -32.62 -4.49
CA ILE A 79 -19.63 -33.97 -4.22
C ILE A 79 -18.14 -33.81 -3.88
N ALA A 80 -17.83 -33.65 -2.60
CA ALA A 80 -16.45 -33.64 -2.13
C ALA A 80 -15.87 -35.06 -2.21
N THR A 81 -15.25 -35.40 -3.35
CA THR A 81 -14.52 -36.67 -3.55
C THR A 81 -13.33 -36.85 -2.60
N LEU A 82 -13.02 -35.84 -1.78
CA LEU A 82 -12.09 -35.93 -0.65
C LEU A 82 -12.67 -36.65 0.59
N SER A 83 -13.93 -37.11 0.57
CA SER A 83 -14.58 -37.80 1.69
C SER A 83 -14.60 -39.35 1.59
N PHE A 84 -13.77 -39.98 0.74
CA PHE A 84 -13.69 -41.46 0.70
C PHE A 84 -12.59 -42.05 1.61
N ARG A 85 -11.87 -41.23 2.38
CA ARG A 85 -10.76 -41.66 3.26
C ARG A 85 -11.06 -41.44 4.75
N THR A 86 -12.32 -41.40 5.18
CA THR A 86 -12.70 -41.26 6.60
C THR A 86 -13.60 -42.39 7.12
N HIS A 87 -13.84 -43.44 6.33
CA HIS A 87 -14.67 -44.59 6.72
C HIS A 87 -14.06 -45.54 7.78
N VAL A 88 -12.92 -45.22 8.41
CA VAL A 88 -12.30 -46.12 9.43
C VAL A 88 -11.89 -45.41 10.72
N LYS A 89 -12.16 -44.10 10.91
CA LYS A 89 -11.78 -43.39 12.14
C LYS A 89 -12.93 -42.81 12.97
N VAL A 90 -14.17 -42.90 12.50
CA VAL A 90 -15.36 -42.52 13.29
C VAL A 90 -16.15 -43.79 13.64
N CYS A 91 -15.46 -44.78 14.21
CA CYS A 91 -16.05 -45.92 14.90
C CYS A 91 -15.05 -46.44 15.96
N LEU A 92 -14.45 -45.51 16.71
CA LEU A 92 -13.70 -45.78 17.93
C LEU A 92 -13.95 -44.66 18.93
#